data_AF-A0A842TIT4-F1
#
_entry.id   AF-A0A842TIT4-F1
#
_cell.length_a   1.000
_cell.length_b   1.000
_cell.length_c   1.000
_cell.angle_alpha   90.00
_cell.angle_beta   90.00
_cell.angle_gamma   90.00
#
_symmetry.space_group_name_H-M   'P 1'
#
loop_
_entity.id
_entity.type
_entity.pdbx_description
1 polymer ?
#
loop_
_entity_poly.entity_id
_entity_poly.type
_entity_poly.pdbx_seq_one_letter_code
_entity_poly.pdbx_strand_id
1 'polypeptide(L)'
;MSDKVEFAKIEKESLINGKEQRQLIEIPLLLIKNISQAKNKEKIKENVIKYYDQVKQWIMEFQKKVREISIIYFASYTEKDDIDEFLDENLDFHKEFKAFIKHLLKKVELKVVEDYDLFLEFIGWLETISMPGATEMDIKFFKDVSNERLEHISKHINESLKENQVGLLFINLNSGIIYPEELKVIHFKPPIVDEVKRLFENIFED
;
A
#
# COMPACT_ATOMS: atom_id res chain seq x y z
N MET A 1 10.64 -25.33 -13.35
CA MET A 1 9.21 -25.68 -13.31
C MET A 1 8.46 -24.42 -12.97
N SER A 2 7.50 -24.03 -13.81
CA SER A 2 6.76 -22.78 -13.67
C SER A 2 5.78 -22.93 -12.51
N ASP A 3 6.13 -22.43 -11.34
CA ASP A 3 5.18 -22.29 -10.25
C ASP A 3 4.05 -21.39 -10.75
N LYS A 4 2.87 -21.99 -10.93
CA LYS A 4 1.65 -21.27 -11.22
C LYS A 4 1.42 -20.36 -10.02
N VAL A 5 1.64 -19.06 -10.21
CA VAL A 5 1.15 -18.04 -9.29
C VAL A 5 -0.37 -18.19 -9.28
N GLU A 6 -0.90 -18.96 -8.31
CA GLU A 6 -2.30 -18.92 -7.98
C GLU A 6 -2.58 -17.49 -7.57
N PHE A 7 -3.32 -16.78 -8.43
CA PHE A 7 -3.80 -15.44 -8.19
C PHE A 7 -4.34 -15.41 -6.76
N ALA A 8 -3.64 -14.66 -5.89
CA ALA A 8 -4.14 -14.17 -4.61
C ALA A 8 -5.67 -14.14 -4.66
N LYS A 9 -6.33 -15.03 -3.90
CA LYS A 9 -7.78 -15.36 -3.98
C LYS A 9 -8.64 -14.12 -4.31
N ILE A 10 -8.76 -13.82 -5.59
CA ILE A 10 -9.65 -12.83 -6.14
C ILE A 10 -10.27 -13.60 -7.30
N GLU A 11 -11.55 -13.91 -7.18
CA GLU A 11 -12.28 -14.61 -8.21
C GLU A 11 -12.10 -13.81 -9.51
N LYS A 12 -11.47 -14.43 -10.51
CA LYS A 12 -11.14 -13.81 -11.79
C LYS A 12 -12.34 -13.08 -12.42
N GLU A 13 -13.55 -13.54 -12.12
CA GLU A 13 -14.85 -12.98 -12.51
C GLU A 13 -15.09 -11.59 -11.88
N SER A 14 -14.69 -11.38 -10.63
CA SER A 14 -14.77 -10.08 -9.95
C SER A 14 -13.87 -9.03 -10.63
N LEU A 15 -12.73 -9.41 -11.21
CA LEU A 15 -11.85 -8.49 -11.93
C LEU A 15 -12.45 -8.06 -13.28
N ILE A 16 -13.20 -8.94 -13.93
CA ILE A 16 -13.70 -8.77 -15.31
C ILE A 16 -15.06 -8.06 -15.35
N ASN A 17 -15.94 -8.29 -14.38
CA ASN A 17 -17.31 -7.77 -14.40
C ASN A 17 -17.44 -6.27 -14.06
N GLY A 18 -16.33 -5.56 -13.79
CA GLY A 18 -16.34 -4.14 -13.43
C GLY A 18 -15.83 -3.19 -14.51
N LYS A 19 -15.84 -3.58 -15.80
CA LYS A 19 -15.25 -2.75 -16.87
C LYS A 19 -15.85 -1.34 -16.98
N GLU A 20 -17.13 -1.18 -16.64
CA GLU A 20 -17.85 0.09 -16.72
C GLU A 20 -17.82 0.91 -15.41
N GLN A 21 -17.27 0.34 -14.33
CA GLN A 21 -17.17 0.98 -13.02
C GLN A 21 -15.73 1.39 -12.75
N ARG A 22 -15.53 2.49 -12.03
CA ARG A 22 -14.20 2.79 -11.48
C ARG A 22 -13.78 1.76 -10.43
N GLN A 23 -12.51 1.35 -10.47
CA GLN A 23 -11.96 0.30 -9.61
C GLN A 23 -10.74 0.81 -8.86
N LEU A 24 -10.64 0.49 -7.58
CA LEU A 24 -9.44 0.72 -6.78
C LEU A 24 -8.85 -0.62 -6.36
N ILE A 25 -7.57 -0.83 -6.62
CA ILE A 25 -6.83 -1.97 -6.12
C ILE A 25 -5.97 -1.49 -4.97
N GLU A 26 -6.25 -1.99 -3.77
CA GLU A 26 -5.43 -1.73 -2.61
C GLU A 26 -4.29 -2.75 -2.50
N ILE A 27 -3.07 -2.24 -2.38
CA ILE A 27 -1.85 -3.03 -2.24
C ILE A 27 -1.19 -2.63 -0.91
N PRO A 28 -0.98 -3.58 0.01
CA PRO A 28 -0.23 -3.33 1.22
C PRO A 28 1.17 -2.76 0.93
N LEU A 29 1.44 -1.56 1.42
CA LEU A 29 2.76 -0.96 1.38
C LEU A 29 3.55 -1.46 2.59
N LEU A 30 4.59 -2.25 2.33
CA LEU A 30 5.48 -2.77 3.35
C LEU A 30 6.71 -1.88 3.47
N LEU A 31 6.69 -0.99 4.46
CA LEU A 31 7.80 -0.13 4.80
C LEU A 31 8.64 -0.80 5.88
N ILE A 32 9.89 -1.16 5.56
CA ILE A 32 10.78 -1.79 6.53
C ILE A 32 11.68 -0.72 7.16
N LYS A 33 11.16 -0.04 8.18
CA LYS A 33 11.99 0.83 9.03
C LYS A 33 12.79 -0.04 10.01
N ASN A 34 14.03 0.34 10.31
CA ASN A 34 14.88 -0.28 11.33
C ASN A 34 15.21 -1.79 11.15
N ILE A 35 15.12 -2.34 9.93
CA ILE A 35 15.43 -3.76 9.67
C ILE A 35 16.85 -4.16 10.12
N SER A 36 17.79 -3.21 10.14
CA SER A 36 19.16 -3.42 10.58
C SER A 36 19.27 -3.94 12.01
N GLN A 37 18.27 -3.65 12.85
CA GLN A 37 18.21 -4.03 14.26
C GLN A 37 17.48 -5.37 14.49
N ALA A 38 16.79 -5.90 13.49
CA ALA A 38 16.02 -7.14 13.62
C ALA A 38 16.93 -8.39 13.63
N LYS A 39 16.71 -9.32 14.56
CA LYS A 39 17.45 -10.60 14.63
C LYS A 39 17.35 -11.41 13.33
N ASN A 40 16.18 -11.41 12.69
CA ASN A 40 15.88 -12.17 11.48
C ASN A 40 15.88 -11.31 10.19
N LYS A 41 16.68 -10.23 10.16
CA LYS A 41 16.69 -9.23 9.07
C LYS A 41 16.77 -9.79 7.65
N GLU A 42 17.60 -10.81 7.42
CA GLU A 42 17.77 -11.39 6.07
C GLU A 42 16.49 -12.12 5.64
N LYS A 43 15.88 -12.90 6.53
CA LYS A 43 14.62 -13.61 6.25
C LYS A 43 13.45 -12.64 6.05
N ILE A 44 13.41 -11.54 6.81
CA ILE A 44 12.43 -10.46 6.61
C ILE A 44 12.62 -9.85 5.22
N LYS A 45 13.86 -9.48 4.88
CA LYS A 45 14.20 -8.89 3.58
C LYS A 45 13.84 -9.82 2.42
N GLU A 46 14.19 -11.10 2.50
CA GLU A 46 13.83 -12.10 1.49
C GLU A 46 12.32 -12.20 1.26
N ASN A 47 11.53 -12.21 2.33
CA ASN A 47 10.08 -12.34 2.23
C ASN A 47 9.41 -11.06 1.71
N VAL A 48 9.94 -9.89 2.07
CA VAL A 48 9.46 -8.63 1.49
C VAL A 48 9.86 -8.51 0.01
N ILE A 49 11.04 -9.03 -0.38
CA ILE A 49 11.43 -9.11 -1.79
C ILE A 49 10.43 -9.97 -2.58
N LYS A 50 10.15 -11.19 -2.09
CA LYS A 50 9.16 -12.09 -2.68
C LYS A 50 7.76 -11.48 -2.73
N TYR A 51 7.37 -10.72 -1.70
CA TYR A 51 6.10 -9.98 -1.69
C TYR A 51 6.01 -9.02 -2.88
N TYR A 52 7.01 -8.15 -3.04
CA TYR A 52 6.99 -7.16 -4.12
C TYR A 52 7.17 -7.78 -5.51
N ASP A 53 7.83 -8.95 -5.62
CA ASP A 53 7.83 -9.73 -6.86
C ASP A 53 6.43 -10.21 -7.22
N GLN A 54 5.66 -10.70 -6.25
CA GLN A 54 4.27 -11.10 -6.45
C GLN A 54 3.37 -9.90 -6.81
N VAL A 55 3.57 -8.75 -6.15
CA VAL A 55 2.87 -7.49 -6.50
C VAL A 55 3.16 -7.11 -7.96
N LYS A 56 4.43 -7.05 -8.36
CA LYS A 56 4.86 -6.72 -9.73
C LYS A 56 4.23 -7.66 -10.76
N GLN A 57 4.36 -8.97 -10.55
CA GLN A 57 3.80 -9.97 -11.47
C GLN A 57 2.29 -9.84 -11.59
N TRP A 58 1.60 -9.62 -10.46
CA TRP A 58 0.16 -9.45 -10.45
C TRP A 58 -0.28 -8.20 -11.21
N ILE A 59 0.38 -7.06 -11.00
CA ILE A 59 0.09 -5.81 -11.73
C ILE A 59 0.27 -6.02 -13.23
N MET A 60 1.38 -6.63 -13.64
CA MET A 60 1.65 -6.91 -15.05
C MET A 60 0.58 -7.80 -15.69
N GLU A 61 0.18 -8.87 -15.00
CA GLU A 61 -0.84 -9.78 -15.48
C GLU A 61 -2.24 -9.14 -15.49
N PHE A 62 -2.55 -8.30 -14.50
CA PHE A 62 -3.78 -7.52 -14.47
C PHE A 62 -3.86 -6.56 -15.67
N GLN A 63 -2.82 -5.78 -15.92
CA GLN A 63 -2.77 -4.86 -17.07
C GLN A 63 -2.88 -5.60 -18.40
N LYS A 64 -2.26 -6.79 -18.51
CA LYS A 64 -2.29 -7.62 -19.72
C LYS A 64 -3.65 -8.26 -19.99
N LYS A 65 -4.38 -8.70 -18.95
CA LYS A 65 -5.58 -9.54 -19.08
C LYS A 65 -6.89 -8.80 -18.83
N VAL A 66 -6.85 -7.74 -18.04
CA VAL A 66 -8.04 -7.08 -17.51
C VAL A 66 -8.13 -5.67 -18.06
N ARG A 67 -7.26 -4.77 -17.61
CA ARG A 67 -7.35 -3.34 -17.93
C ARG A 67 -6.10 -2.57 -17.51
N GLU A 68 -5.78 -1.49 -18.22
CA GLU A 68 -4.69 -0.59 -17.85
C GLU A 68 -4.98 0.18 -16.55
N ILE A 69 -3.93 0.39 -15.76
CA ILE A 69 -3.96 1.27 -14.59
C ILE A 69 -3.86 2.71 -15.07
N SER A 70 -4.76 3.56 -14.60
CA SER A 70 -4.84 4.96 -14.98
C SER A 70 -4.15 5.88 -13.98
N ILE A 71 -4.17 5.50 -12.69
CA ILE A 71 -3.69 6.33 -11.60
C ILE A 71 -3.04 5.49 -10.48
N ILE A 72 -2.00 6.05 -9.86
CA ILE A 72 -1.33 5.49 -8.69
C ILE A 72 -1.37 6.50 -7.55
N TYR A 73 -1.65 5.98 -6.37
CA TYR A 73 -1.63 6.68 -5.10
C TYR A 73 -0.66 5.97 -4.15
N PHE A 74 0.07 6.75 -3.35
CA PHE A 74 0.72 6.24 -2.14
C PHE A 74 0.24 7.06 -0.95
N ALA A 75 -0.26 6.36 0.06
CA ALA A 75 -0.66 6.96 1.32
C ALA A 75 0.52 6.94 2.31
N SER A 76 1.62 7.60 1.95
CA SER A 76 2.85 7.67 2.76
C SER A 76 3.80 8.83 2.39
N TYR A 77 3.41 9.76 1.52
CA TYR A 77 4.19 10.96 1.20
C TYR A 77 3.24 12.10 0.79
N THR A 78 3.68 13.35 0.95
CA THR A 78 2.83 14.55 0.93
C THR A 78 3.04 15.47 -0.26
N GLU A 79 4.15 15.34 -0.99
CA GLU A 79 4.43 16.16 -2.17
C GLU A 79 4.85 15.31 -3.35
N LYS A 80 4.32 15.62 -4.54
CA LYS A 80 4.55 14.83 -5.74
C LYS A 80 6.03 14.74 -6.12
N ASP A 81 6.76 15.83 -5.90
CA ASP A 81 8.17 15.95 -6.28
C ASP A 81 9.07 15.05 -5.40
N ASP A 82 8.58 14.63 -4.24
CA ASP A 82 9.29 13.75 -3.31
C ASP A 82 9.20 12.27 -3.68
N ILE A 83 8.46 11.89 -4.73
CA ILE A 83 8.25 10.47 -5.07
C ILE A 83 9.57 9.73 -5.30
N ASP A 84 10.56 10.34 -5.93
CA ASP A 84 11.83 9.67 -6.21
C ASP A 84 12.61 9.40 -4.91
N GLU A 85 12.62 10.37 -3.99
CA GLU A 85 13.22 10.25 -2.66
C GLU A 85 12.47 9.19 -1.85
N PHE A 86 11.14 9.26 -1.80
CA PHE A 86 10.30 8.27 -1.14
C PHE A 86 10.60 6.85 -1.62
N LEU A 87 10.69 6.63 -2.95
CA LEU A 87 10.98 5.32 -3.52
C LEU A 87 12.41 4.85 -3.19
N ASP A 88 13.38 5.77 -3.12
CA ASP A 88 14.76 5.44 -2.77
C ASP A 88 14.89 5.10 -1.27
N GLU A 89 14.25 5.85 -0.39
CA GLU A 89 14.26 5.56 1.04
C GLU A 89 13.53 4.25 1.39
N ASN A 90 12.41 4.00 0.74
CA ASN A 90 11.48 2.95 1.17
C ASN A 90 11.56 1.67 0.34
N LEU A 91 12.15 1.68 -0.86
CA LEU A 91 12.17 0.52 -1.76
C LEU A 91 13.56 0.21 -2.33
N ASP A 92 14.66 0.86 -1.92
CA ASP A 92 15.99 0.57 -2.49
C ASP A 92 16.52 -0.84 -2.18
N PHE A 93 15.99 -1.48 -1.13
CA PHE A 93 16.26 -2.90 -0.87
C PHE A 93 15.68 -3.84 -1.95
N HIS A 94 14.76 -3.37 -2.79
CA HIS A 94 14.19 -4.06 -3.95
C HIS A 94 14.27 -3.22 -5.23
N LYS A 95 15.47 -3.18 -5.81
CA LYS A 95 15.78 -2.36 -7.00
C LYS A 95 14.88 -2.66 -8.20
N GLU A 96 14.48 -3.92 -8.39
CA GLU A 96 13.63 -4.29 -9.53
C GLU A 96 12.20 -3.78 -9.37
N PHE A 97 11.61 -3.88 -8.18
CA PHE A 97 10.28 -3.34 -7.91
C PHE A 97 10.29 -1.82 -7.99
N LYS A 98 11.31 -1.16 -7.43
CA LYS A 98 11.51 0.28 -7.57
C LYS A 98 11.58 0.71 -9.04
N ALA A 99 12.43 0.05 -9.84
CA ALA A 99 12.54 0.34 -11.27
C ALA A 99 11.23 0.10 -12.04
N PHE A 100 10.48 -0.93 -11.65
CA PHE A 100 9.15 -1.21 -12.21
C PHE A 100 8.15 -0.07 -11.91
N ILE A 101 8.06 0.39 -10.66
CA ILE A 101 7.21 1.53 -10.29
C ILE A 101 7.64 2.80 -11.03
N LYS A 102 8.94 3.13 -11.07
CA LYS A 102 9.44 4.29 -11.85
C LYS A 102 9.08 4.18 -13.34
N HIS A 103 9.12 2.98 -13.92
CA HIS A 103 8.68 2.79 -15.30
C HIS A 103 7.17 2.99 -15.46
N LEU A 104 6.37 2.49 -14.52
CA LEU A 104 4.92 2.60 -14.54
C LEU A 104 4.48 4.08 -14.44
N LEU A 105 5.11 4.85 -13.56
CA LEU A 105 4.85 6.29 -13.38
C LEU A 105 5.16 7.16 -14.60
N LYS A 106 5.91 6.65 -15.59
CA LYS A 106 6.09 7.34 -16.89
C LYS A 106 4.83 7.33 -17.76
N LYS A 107 3.89 6.44 -17.47
CA LYS A 107 2.67 6.19 -18.28
C LYS A 107 1.39 6.40 -17.48
N VAL A 108 1.49 6.42 -16.16
CA VAL A 108 0.37 6.41 -15.24
C VAL A 108 0.41 7.69 -14.40
N GLU A 109 -0.76 8.30 -14.18
CA GLU A 109 -0.85 9.51 -13.36
C GLU A 109 -0.49 9.18 -11.90
N LEU A 110 0.39 9.99 -11.30
CA LEU A 110 0.65 9.96 -9.86
C LEU A 110 -0.17 11.05 -9.19
N LYS A 111 -0.94 10.67 -8.16
CA LYS A 111 -1.62 11.63 -7.28
C LYS A 111 -1.24 11.41 -5.82
N VAL A 112 -0.99 12.53 -5.17
CA VAL A 112 -0.86 12.63 -3.72
C VAL A 112 -2.26 12.56 -3.12
N VAL A 113 -2.40 11.79 -2.04
CA VAL A 113 -3.65 11.62 -1.28
C VAL A 113 -3.51 12.01 0.19
N GLU A 114 -2.29 12.35 0.61
CA GLU A 114 -2.01 12.84 1.96
C GLU A 114 -2.20 14.35 2.02
N ASP A 115 -2.75 14.81 3.14
CA ASP A 115 -2.61 16.19 3.58
C ASP A 115 -1.36 16.29 4.46
N TYR A 116 -0.57 17.34 4.28
CA TYR A 116 0.71 17.50 4.96
C TYR A 116 0.55 17.56 6.48
N ASP A 117 -0.32 18.44 6.97
CA ASP A 117 -0.50 18.68 8.40
C ASP A 117 -1.09 17.43 9.07
N LEU A 118 -2.10 16.83 8.44
CA LEU A 118 -2.76 15.62 8.93
C LEU A 118 -1.83 14.40 8.93
N PHE A 119 -1.00 14.26 7.90
CA PHE A 119 -0.01 13.18 7.84
C PHE A 119 1.07 13.35 8.90
N LEU A 120 1.59 14.57 9.11
CA LEU A 120 2.56 14.84 10.17
C LEU A 120 1.98 14.57 11.56
N GLU A 121 0.75 15.01 11.82
CA GLU A 121 0.08 14.74 13.08
C GLU A 121 -0.10 13.22 13.30
N PHE A 122 -0.53 12.50 12.26
CA PHE A 122 -0.64 11.05 12.29
C PHE A 122 0.70 10.38 12.65
N ILE A 123 1.80 10.80 12.04
CA ILE A 123 3.13 10.26 12.33
C ILE A 123 3.55 10.56 13.77
N GLY A 124 3.33 11.79 14.25
CA GLY A 124 3.66 12.17 15.63
C GLY A 124 2.89 11.33 16.67
N TRP A 125 1.60 11.09 16.45
CA TRP A 125 0.81 10.21 17.31
C TRP A 125 1.20 8.74 17.16
N LEU A 126 1.51 8.27 15.95
CA LEU A 126 1.99 6.90 15.73
C LEU A 126 3.28 6.63 16.51
N GLU A 127 4.22 7.57 16.50
CA GLU A 127 5.44 7.49 17.29
C GLU A 127 5.14 7.48 18.79
N THR A 128 4.24 8.38 19.24
CA THR A 128 3.83 8.48 20.64
C THR A 128 3.26 7.16 21.16
N ILE A 129 2.31 6.55 20.44
CA ILE A 129 1.71 5.27 20.86
C ILE A 129 2.66 4.08 20.76
N SER A 130 3.77 4.23 20.01
CA SER A 130 4.79 3.19 19.88
C SER A 130 5.82 3.23 21.03
N MET A 131 5.80 4.27 21.87
CA MET A 131 6.70 4.40 23.01
C MET A 131 6.17 3.68 24.26
N PRO A 132 7.06 3.11 25.09
CA PRO A 132 6.67 2.63 26.41
C PRO A 132 6.03 3.73 27.25
N GLY A 133 4.85 3.47 27.82
CA GLY A 133 4.14 4.43 28.67
C GLY A 133 3.02 5.22 27.98
N ALA A 134 2.71 4.92 26.72
CA ALA A 134 1.52 5.45 26.05
C ALA A 134 0.24 5.18 26.86
N THR A 135 -0.59 6.21 27.00
CA THR A 135 -1.84 6.16 27.77
C THR A 135 -3.03 5.80 26.88
N GLU A 136 -4.16 5.45 27.50
CA GLU A 136 -5.43 5.27 26.78
C GLU A 136 -5.87 6.54 26.04
N MET A 137 -5.52 7.72 26.57
CA MET A 137 -5.82 9.00 25.95
C MET A 137 -4.99 9.21 24.68
N ASP A 138 -3.70 8.84 24.69
CA ASP A 138 -2.84 8.90 23.50
C ASP A 138 -3.35 7.97 22.40
N ILE A 139 -3.80 6.76 22.78
CA ILE A 139 -4.42 5.80 21.84
C ILE A 139 -5.71 6.38 21.26
N LYS A 140 -6.50 7.10 22.06
CA LYS A 140 -7.72 7.75 21.57
C LYS A 140 -7.40 8.84 20.56
N PHE A 141 -6.45 9.74 20.85
CA PHE A 141 -6.05 10.79 19.91
C PHE A 141 -5.47 10.23 18.62
N PHE A 142 -4.61 9.22 18.73
CA PHE A 142 -4.10 8.51 17.56
C PHE A 142 -5.23 7.96 16.68
N LYS A 143 -6.26 7.33 17.28
CA LYS A 143 -7.42 6.82 16.52
C LYS A 143 -8.21 7.93 15.87
N ASP A 144 -8.45 9.04 16.57
CA ASP A 144 -9.21 10.18 16.06
C ASP A 144 -8.49 10.77 14.81
N VAL A 145 -7.18 11.03 14.91
CA VAL A 145 -6.35 11.51 13.78
C VAL A 145 -6.21 10.48 12.65
N SER A 146 -6.04 9.21 12.99
CA SER A 146 -5.98 8.15 11.99
C SER A 146 -7.28 8.06 11.20
N ASN A 147 -8.45 8.19 11.84
CA ASN A 147 -9.73 8.17 11.13
C ASN A 147 -9.87 9.38 10.21
N GLU A 148 -9.55 10.58 10.70
CA GLU A 148 -9.58 11.80 9.89
C GLU A 148 -8.68 11.69 8.65
N ARG A 149 -7.46 11.15 8.81
CA ARG A 149 -6.55 10.86 7.69
C ARG A 149 -7.16 9.91 6.67
N LEU A 150 -7.77 8.82 7.11
CA LEU A 150 -8.35 7.82 6.22
C LEU A 150 -9.58 8.35 5.49
N GLU A 151 -10.41 9.17 6.16
CA GLU A 151 -11.53 9.88 5.53
C GLU A 151 -11.05 10.86 4.46
N HIS A 152 -9.98 11.61 4.76
CA HIS A 152 -9.35 12.52 3.80
C HIS A 152 -8.86 11.77 2.55
N ILE A 153 -8.11 10.67 2.73
CA ILE A 153 -7.61 9.84 1.63
C ILE A 153 -8.77 9.27 0.80
N SER A 154 -9.80 8.74 1.46
CA SER A 154 -11.00 8.19 0.80
C SER A 154 -11.69 9.22 -0.08
N LYS A 155 -11.90 10.43 0.46
CA LYS A 155 -12.50 11.55 -0.26
C LYS A 155 -11.66 11.94 -1.48
N HIS A 156 -10.34 12.05 -1.33
CA HIS A 156 -9.47 12.41 -2.45
C HIS A 156 -9.50 11.37 -3.56
N ILE A 157 -9.42 10.08 -3.21
CA ILE A 157 -9.54 8.99 -4.19
C ILE A 157 -10.89 9.04 -4.88
N ASN A 158 -11.97 9.29 -4.14
CA ASN A 158 -13.32 9.43 -4.69
C ASN A 158 -13.42 10.58 -5.71
N GLU A 159 -12.79 11.71 -5.44
CA GLU A 159 -12.80 12.87 -6.34
C GLU A 159 -11.86 12.68 -7.55
N SER A 160 -10.76 11.95 -7.37
CA SER A 160 -9.73 11.83 -8.40
C SER A 160 -9.88 10.64 -9.33
N LEU A 161 -10.41 9.52 -8.85
CA LEU A 161 -10.61 8.30 -9.62
C LEU A 161 -11.93 8.39 -10.39
N LYS A 162 -11.83 8.70 -11.69
CA LYS A 162 -12.98 8.92 -12.56
C LYS A 162 -13.62 7.62 -13.01
N GLU A 163 -14.83 7.72 -13.54
CA GLU A 163 -15.50 6.59 -14.18
C GLU A 163 -14.63 5.91 -15.23
N ASN A 164 -14.74 4.59 -15.31
CA ASN A 164 -13.89 3.79 -16.16
C ASN A 164 -12.39 4.06 -15.95
N GLN A 165 -11.92 4.33 -14.72
CA GLN A 165 -10.50 4.31 -14.34
C GLN A 165 -10.19 3.15 -13.41
N VAL A 166 -8.93 2.68 -13.44
CA VAL A 166 -8.40 1.75 -12.44
C VAL A 166 -7.29 2.46 -11.69
N GLY A 167 -7.44 2.55 -10.37
CA GLY A 167 -6.42 3.08 -9.47
C GLY A 167 -5.66 1.98 -8.75
N LEU A 168 -4.36 2.18 -8.52
CA LEU A 168 -3.61 1.45 -7.51
C LEU A 168 -3.40 2.33 -6.29
N LEU A 169 -3.74 1.84 -5.10
CA LEU A 169 -3.40 2.47 -3.83
C LEU A 169 -2.37 1.62 -3.09
N PHE A 170 -1.19 2.19 -2.86
CA PHE A 170 -0.22 1.66 -1.90
C PHE A 170 -0.49 2.27 -0.53
N ILE A 171 -0.85 1.44 0.45
CA ILE A 171 -1.18 1.89 1.80
C ILE A 171 -0.82 0.85 2.86
N ASN A 172 -0.56 1.30 4.09
CA ASN A 172 -0.29 0.43 5.23
C ASN A 172 -1.30 -0.73 5.34
N LEU A 173 -0.79 -1.88 5.78
CA LEU A 173 -1.60 -3.07 6.00
C LEU A 173 -2.71 -2.78 7.02
N ASN A 174 -3.95 -3.19 6.70
CA ASN A 174 -5.14 -2.97 7.52
C ASN A 174 -5.48 -1.48 7.72
N SER A 175 -5.34 -0.66 6.68
CA SER A 175 -5.71 0.77 6.70
C SER A 175 -7.12 1.03 7.20
N GLY A 176 -8.08 0.14 6.91
CA GLY A 176 -9.46 0.30 7.34
C GLY A 176 -10.19 1.45 6.66
N ILE A 177 -9.70 1.93 5.50
CA ILE A 177 -10.39 2.98 4.75
C ILE A 177 -11.80 2.51 4.39
N ILE A 178 -12.77 3.38 4.66
CA ILE A 178 -14.15 3.23 4.20
C ILE A 178 -14.30 4.00 2.89
N TYR A 179 -14.68 3.29 1.84
CA TYR A 179 -14.91 3.85 0.50
C TYR A 179 -16.40 4.01 0.21
N PRO A 180 -16.77 4.92 -0.71
CA PRO A 180 -18.12 4.99 -1.26
C PRO A 180 -18.57 3.67 -1.89
N GLU A 181 -19.85 3.32 -1.79
CA GLU A 181 -20.39 2.02 -2.26
C GLU A 181 -20.24 1.82 -3.77
N GLU A 182 -20.22 2.90 -4.55
CA GLU A 182 -20.03 2.88 -5.99
C GLU A 182 -18.57 2.67 -6.41
N LEU A 183 -17.61 2.70 -5.48
CA LEU A 183 -16.22 2.37 -5.77
C LEU A 183 -16.00 0.86 -5.60
N LYS A 184 -15.62 0.19 -6.69
CA LYS A 184 -15.25 -1.22 -6.61
C LYS A 184 -13.83 -1.37 -6.08
N VAL A 185 -13.72 -1.79 -4.82
CA VAL A 185 -12.44 -2.01 -4.15
C VAL A 185 -12.02 -3.48 -4.27
N ILE A 186 -10.78 -3.69 -4.68
CA ILE A 186 -10.13 -5.00 -4.79
C ILE A 186 -8.95 -4.99 -3.83
N HIS A 187 -9.00 -5.83 -2.79
CA HIS A 187 -7.87 -5.96 -1.86
C HIS A 187 -6.88 -7.00 -2.38
N PHE A 188 -5.67 -6.58 -2.73
CA PHE A 188 -4.59 -7.48 -3.11
C PHE A 188 -3.99 -8.15 -1.86
N LYS A 189 -4.22 -9.47 -1.72
CA LYS A 189 -3.72 -10.29 -0.61
C LYS A 189 -2.89 -11.46 -1.13
N PRO A 190 -1.61 -11.25 -1.45
CA PRO A 190 -0.74 -12.32 -1.93
C PRO A 190 -0.55 -13.39 -0.84
N PRO A 191 -0.39 -14.68 -1.17
CA PRO A 191 -0.22 -15.74 -0.17
C PRO A 191 0.91 -15.47 0.83
N ILE A 192 1.95 -14.76 0.42
CA ILE A 192 3.09 -14.42 1.27
C ILE A 192 2.79 -13.30 2.28
N VAL A 193 1.68 -12.56 2.13
CA VAL A 193 1.34 -11.45 3.04
C VAL A 193 1.17 -11.92 4.48
N ASP A 194 0.65 -13.13 4.70
CA ASP A 194 0.49 -13.69 6.04
C ASP A 194 1.83 -14.08 6.67
N GLU A 195 2.76 -14.64 5.89
CA GLU A 195 4.12 -14.95 6.34
C GLU A 195 4.87 -13.65 6.68
N VAL A 196 4.72 -12.62 5.86
CA VAL A 196 5.33 -11.32 6.09
C VAL A 196 4.73 -10.64 7.31
N LYS A 197 3.40 -10.64 7.47
CA LYS A 197 2.72 -10.06 8.64
C LYS A 197 3.21 -10.70 9.94
N ARG A 198 3.28 -12.03 9.99
CA ARG A 198 3.82 -12.75 11.16
C ARG A 198 5.26 -12.36 11.45
N LEU A 199 6.08 -12.17 10.42
CA LEU A 199 7.46 -11.76 10.63
C LEU A 199 7.55 -10.35 11.20
N PHE A 200 6.67 -9.43 10.80
CA PHE A 200 6.59 -8.06 11.34
C PHE A 200 6.10 -8.01 12.79
N GLU A 201 5.10 -8.83 13.15
CA GLU A 201 4.62 -8.96 14.53
C GLU A 201 5.74 -9.48 15.48
N ASN A 202 6.62 -10.35 14.97
CA ASN A 202 7.72 -10.95 15.73
C ASN A 202 9.05 -10.16 15.66
N ILE A 203 9.08 -8.93 15.11
CA ILE A 203 10.32 -8.12 15.05
C ILE A 203 10.74 -7.63 16.45
N PHE A 204 9.78 -7.47 17.36
CA PHE A 204 9.97 -6.91 18.70
C PHE A 204 9.63 -7.88 19.84
N GLU A 205 9.28 -9.12 19.54
CA GLU A 205 9.15 -10.18 20.55
C GLU A 205 10.55 -10.81 20.79
N ASP A 206 11.05 -10.56 22.01
CA ASP A 206 12.31 -10.94 22.68
C ASP A 206 13.60 -10.17 22.34
#